data_AF-A0A6P9B3A9-F1
#
_entry.id   AF-A0A6P9B3A9-F1
#
_cell.length_a   1.000
_cell.length_b   1.000
_cell.length_c   1.000
_cell.angle_alpha   90.00
_cell.angle_beta   90.00
_cell.angle_gamma   90.00
#
_symmetry.space_group_name_H-M   'P 1'
#
loop_
_entity.id
_entity.type
_entity.pdbx_description
1 polymer ?
#
loop_
_entity_poly.entity_id
_entity_poly.type
_entity_poly.pdbx_seq_one_letter_code
_entity_poly.pdbx_strand_id
1 'polypeptide(L)'
;MVPSRVSSTFREKMASITAFLLFCTLFQLLIATDTRPCVFPFIYNGKLYHSCTNDHSWRGLWCATTANYDTSPQWKHCSYKEYGGNSHGQSCVFPFKYKGYIFYSCINEDNKKGNFWCATTRNYDKDKQWSYCADT
;
A
#
# COMPACT_ATOMS: atom_id res chain seq x y z
N MET A 1 41.28 -23.35 -48.55
CA MET A 1 40.97 -21.94 -48.17
C MET A 1 39.55 -21.61 -48.61
N VAL A 2 38.56 -21.71 -47.73
CA VAL A 2 37.15 -21.22 -47.77
C VAL A 2 36.68 -21.25 -46.28
N PRO A 3 35.70 -20.49 -45.73
CA PRO A 3 34.82 -19.41 -46.24
C PRO A 3 34.75 -18.16 -45.32
N SER A 4 34.00 -17.14 -45.75
CA SER A 4 33.36 -16.13 -44.87
C SER A 4 31.84 -16.09 -45.12
N ARG A 5 31.05 -16.24 -44.06
CA ARG A 5 29.57 -16.22 -44.05
C ARG A 5 29.11 -15.20 -42.99
N VAL A 6 28.34 -14.20 -43.41
CA VAL A 6 27.77 -13.14 -42.56
C VAL A 6 26.72 -13.73 -41.60
N SER A 7 26.80 -13.37 -40.32
CA SER A 7 26.12 -14.04 -39.21
C SER A 7 24.69 -13.52 -38.96
N SER A 8 23.74 -14.46 -38.87
CA SER A 8 22.31 -14.30 -38.57
C SER A 8 21.97 -13.74 -37.18
N THR A 9 22.96 -13.23 -36.45
CA THR A 9 22.89 -13.03 -34.99
C THR A 9 22.37 -11.66 -34.55
N PHE A 10 22.01 -10.76 -35.47
CA PHE A 10 21.60 -9.38 -35.13
C PHE A 10 20.07 -9.18 -35.12
N ARG A 11 19.33 -9.87 -36.00
CA ARG A 11 17.87 -9.74 -36.13
C ARG A 11 17.11 -10.47 -35.01
N GLU A 12 17.71 -11.52 -34.43
CA GLU A 12 17.16 -12.30 -33.31
C GLU A 12 17.30 -11.59 -31.95
N LYS A 13 18.32 -10.72 -31.79
CA LYS A 13 18.58 -10.00 -30.53
C LYS A 13 17.59 -8.86 -30.28
N MET A 14 17.08 -8.20 -31.33
CA MET A 14 16.14 -7.08 -31.21
C MET A 14 14.71 -7.52 -30.87
N ALA A 15 14.27 -8.69 -31.36
CA ALA A 15 12.98 -9.28 -31.02
C ALA A 15 12.92 -9.76 -29.55
N SER A 16 14.08 -10.11 -28.99
CA SER A 16 14.21 -10.54 -27.60
C SER A 16 14.05 -9.37 -26.63
N ILE A 17 14.71 -8.22 -26.87
CA ILE A 17 14.67 -7.07 -25.95
C ILE A 17 13.26 -6.46 -25.87
N THR A 18 12.56 -6.32 -27.00
CA THR A 18 11.18 -5.79 -27.00
C THR A 18 10.20 -6.74 -26.31
N ALA A 19 10.36 -8.06 -26.49
CA ALA A 19 9.57 -9.06 -25.78
C ALA A 19 9.87 -9.09 -24.27
N PHE A 20 11.13 -8.95 -23.85
CA PHE A 20 11.52 -8.84 -22.45
C PHE A 20 11.01 -7.56 -21.80
N LEU A 21 11.03 -6.43 -22.49
CA LEU A 21 10.48 -5.17 -21.97
C LEU A 21 8.96 -5.24 -21.85
N LEU A 22 8.25 -5.80 -22.84
CA LEU A 22 6.81 -6.03 -22.75
C LEU A 22 6.45 -6.99 -21.63
N PHE A 23 7.18 -8.10 -21.50
CA PHE A 23 7.00 -9.06 -20.40
C PHE A 23 7.32 -8.43 -19.04
N CYS A 24 8.38 -7.63 -18.92
CA CYS A 24 8.69 -6.86 -17.72
C CYS A 24 7.59 -5.84 -17.38
N THR A 25 7.02 -5.13 -18.36
CA THR A 25 5.93 -4.18 -18.09
C THR A 25 4.63 -4.89 -17.71
N LEU A 26 4.30 -6.03 -18.33
CA LEU A 26 3.15 -6.86 -17.96
C LEU A 26 3.34 -7.47 -16.56
N PHE A 27 4.56 -7.92 -16.24
CA PHE A 27 4.92 -8.48 -14.95
C PHE A 27 4.99 -7.40 -13.86
N GLN A 28 5.48 -6.20 -14.16
CA GLN A 28 5.42 -5.06 -13.23
C GLN A 28 3.99 -4.57 -12.97
N LEU A 29 3.07 -4.71 -13.93
CA LEU A 29 1.65 -4.43 -13.73
C LEU A 29 0.98 -5.46 -12.80
N LEU A 30 1.45 -6.71 -12.81
CA LEU A 30 0.98 -7.79 -11.92
C LEU A 30 1.48 -7.67 -10.47
N ILE A 31 2.58 -6.93 -10.23
CA ILE A 31 3.14 -6.71 -8.88
C ILE A 31 2.80 -5.30 -8.37
N ALA A 32 1.68 -4.72 -8.80
CA ALA A 32 1.07 -3.67 -8.01
C ALA A 32 0.64 -4.31 -6.68
N THR A 33 1.50 -4.27 -5.66
CA THR A 33 1.16 -4.60 -4.28
C THR A 33 0.23 -3.50 -3.76
N ASP A 34 -1.00 -3.51 -4.27
CA ASP A 34 -2.07 -2.67 -3.80
C ASP A 34 -2.50 -3.22 -2.44
N THR A 35 -1.74 -2.84 -1.41
CA THR A 35 -2.14 -3.05 -0.03
C THR A 35 -3.36 -2.18 0.22
N ARG A 36 -4.51 -2.69 -0.20
CA ARG A 36 -5.81 -2.06 0.01
C ARG A 36 -5.99 -1.75 1.50
N PRO A 37 -6.54 -0.59 1.84
CA PRO A 37 -6.76 -0.19 3.22
C PRO A 37 -7.83 -1.09 3.85
N CYS A 38 -7.92 -1.09 5.17
CA CYS A 38 -9.09 -1.66 5.83
C CYS A 38 -10.35 -0.93 5.37
N VAL A 39 -11.40 -1.68 5.06
CA VAL A 39 -12.73 -1.11 4.83
C VAL A 39 -13.50 -1.23 6.14
N PHE A 40 -13.94 -0.10 6.68
CA PHE A 40 -14.76 -0.06 7.87
C PHE A 40 -16.12 0.61 7.60
N PRO A 41 -17.23 0.06 8.11
CA PRO A 41 -17.29 -1.28 8.70
C PRO A 41 -17.16 -2.39 7.64
N PHE A 42 -16.73 -3.59 8.06
CA PHE A 42 -16.77 -4.79 7.21
C PHE A 42 -17.56 -5.93 7.87
N ILE A 43 -18.14 -6.80 7.03
CA ILE A 43 -18.85 -8.01 7.46
C ILE A 43 -17.89 -9.19 7.45
N TYR A 44 -17.85 -9.97 8.54
CA TYR A 44 -17.20 -11.27 8.63
C TYR A 44 -18.04 -12.23 9.48
N ASN A 45 -18.29 -13.43 8.97
CA ASN A 45 -19.13 -14.45 9.58
C ASN A 45 -20.50 -13.89 10.00
N GLY A 46 -21.11 -13.04 9.16
CA GLY A 46 -22.37 -12.36 9.42
C GLY A 46 -22.34 -11.25 10.48
N LYS A 47 -21.17 -10.94 11.07
CA LYS A 47 -20.99 -9.87 12.07
C LYS A 47 -20.31 -8.65 11.48
N LEU A 48 -20.71 -7.46 11.93
CA LEU A 48 -20.14 -6.18 11.53
C LEU A 48 -18.95 -5.80 12.43
N TYR A 49 -17.84 -5.37 11.84
CA TYR A 49 -16.63 -4.92 12.55
C TYR A 49 -16.27 -3.49 12.12
N HIS A 50 -16.02 -2.62 13.09
CA HIS A 50 -15.66 -1.21 12.88
C HIS A 50 -14.17 -0.91 13.09
N SER A 51 -13.42 -1.93 13.50
CA SER A 51 -11.98 -1.86 13.76
C SER A 51 -11.36 -3.23 13.46
N CYS A 52 -10.03 -3.31 13.52
CA CYS A 52 -9.36 -4.58 13.35
C CYS A 52 -9.72 -5.56 14.46
N THR A 53 -9.80 -6.84 14.09
CA THR A 53 -10.23 -7.92 14.98
C THR A 53 -9.19 -9.02 15.01
N ASN A 54 -9.10 -9.74 16.14
CA ASN A 54 -8.35 -11.00 16.24
C ASN A 54 -9.27 -12.22 16.10
N ASP A 55 -10.56 -11.99 15.79
CA ASP A 55 -11.54 -13.05 15.67
C ASP A 55 -11.09 -14.08 14.63
N HIS A 56 -11.12 -15.35 15.02
CA HIS A 56 -10.61 -16.49 14.26
C HIS A 56 -9.18 -16.32 13.69
N SER A 57 -8.32 -15.49 14.31
CA SER A 57 -6.93 -15.27 13.89
C SER A 57 -5.94 -15.58 15.00
N TRP A 58 -4.99 -16.49 14.73
CA TRP A 58 -3.85 -16.75 15.62
C TRP A 58 -2.64 -15.87 15.31
N ARG A 59 -2.69 -15.08 14.22
CA ARG A 59 -1.56 -14.32 13.68
C ARG A 59 -1.67 -12.81 13.94
N GLY A 60 -2.52 -12.41 14.89
CA GLY A 60 -2.74 -11.01 15.26
C GLY A 60 -3.97 -10.39 14.62
N LEU A 61 -4.10 -9.07 14.80
CA LEU A 61 -5.23 -8.28 14.33
C LEU A 61 -5.27 -8.22 12.79
N TRP A 62 -6.47 -8.31 12.24
CA TRP A 62 -6.73 -8.23 10.80
C TRP A 62 -8.01 -7.43 10.53
N CYS A 63 -8.13 -6.98 9.29
CA CYS A 63 -9.34 -6.33 8.77
C CYS A 63 -9.61 -6.81 7.35
N ALA A 64 -10.87 -6.74 6.94
CA ALA A 64 -11.19 -6.92 5.53
C ALA A 64 -10.79 -5.67 4.72
N THR A 65 -10.42 -5.89 3.47
CA THR A 65 -10.18 -4.83 2.48
C THR A 65 -11.35 -4.67 1.51
N THR A 66 -12.49 -5.28 1.86
CA THR A 66 -13.78 -5.26 1.17
C THR A 66 -14.90 -5.04 2.20
N ALA A 67 -16.05 -4.51 1.77
CA ALA A 67 -17.18 -4.26 2.67
C ALA A 67 -17.79 -5.56 3.25
N ASN A 68 -17.72 -6.66 2.50
CA ASN A 68 -18.19 -7.96 2.94
C ASN A 68 -17.15 -9.04 2.63
N TYR A 69 -16.46 -9.50 3.67
CA TYR A 69 -15.45 -10.54 3.59
C TYR A 69 -16.06 -11.88 3.18
N ASP A 70 -17.26 -12.20 3.67
CA ASP A 70 -17.92 -13.49 3.44
C ASP A 70 -18.20 -13.72 1.95
N THR A 71 -18.49 -12.65 1.20
CA THR A 71 -18.72 -12.71 -0.25
C THR A 71 -17.49 -12.35 -1.08
N SER A 72 -16.48 -11.70 -0.49
CA SER A 72 -15.31 -11.19 -1.21
C SER A 72 -14.08 -11.24 -0.30
N PRO A 73 -13.47 -12.43 -0.13
CA PRO A 73 -12.51 -12.72 0.93
C PRO A 73 -11.15 -12.07 0.68
N GLN A 74 -11.00 -10.83 1.13
CA GLN A 74 -9.77 -10.07 1.02
C GLN A 74 -9.50 -9.36 2.33
N TRP A 75 -8.26 -9.44 2.79
CA TRP A 75 -7.87 -8.97 4.11
C TRP A 75 -6.41 -8.57 4.14
N LYS A 76 -6.04 -7.83 5.19
CA LYS A 76 -4.64 -7.57 5.55
C LYS A 76 -4.44 -7.67 7.07
N HIS A 77 -3.19 -7.84 7.47
CA HIS A 77 -2.79 -7.62 8.85
C HIS A 77 -2.85 -6.13 9.19
N CYS A 78 -3.31 -5.86 10.40
CA CYS A 78 -3.37 -4.51 10.94
C CYS A 78 -2.07 -4.16 11.64
N SER A 79 -1.61 -2.92 11.49
CA SER A 79 -0.51 -2.41 12.29
C SER A 79 -1.01 -1.87 13.63
N TYR A 80 -0.29 -2.20 14.71
CA TYR A 80 -0.57 -1.70 16.06
C TYR A 80 0.14 -0.38 16.39
N LYS A 81 1.04 0.06 15.51
CA LYS A 81 1.84 1.28 15.63
C LYS A 81 1.97 1.97 14.29
N GLU A 82 2.44 3.20 14.29
CA GLU A 82 2.74 3.94 13.07
C GLU A 82 3.77 3.19 12.19
N TYR A 83 3.61 3.32 10.88
CA TYR A 83 4.44 2.61 9.91
C TYR A 83 4.64 3.39 8.62
N GLY A 84 5.67 3.02 7.86
CA GLY A 84 5.94 3.60 6.55
C GLY A 84 6.16 5.12 6.61
N GLY A 85 5.63 5.82 5.60
CA GLY A 85 5.87 7.25 5.42
C GLY A 85 7.34 7.59 5.18
N ASN A 86 7.65 8.89 5.11
CA ASN A 86 9.04 9.35 5.05
C ASN A 86 9.67 9.51 6.44
N SER A 87 8.86 9.39 7.49
CA SER A 87 9.33 9.35 8.88
C SER A 87 9.53 7.93 9.39
N HIS A 88 9.46 6.90 8.55
CA HIS A 88 9.78 5.51 8.90
C HIS A 88 9.02 4.99 10.13
N GLY A 89 7.73 5.33 10.25
CA GLY A 89 6.88 4.90 11.36
C GLY A 89 7.15 5.61 12.68
N GLN A 90 7.75 6.80 12.67
CA GLN A 90 7.75 7.69 13.84
C GLN A 90 6.31 8.03 14.26
N SER A 91 6.11 8.19 15.57
CA SER A 91 4.81 8.46 16.17
C SER A 91 4.22 9.79 15.70
N CYS A 92 2.89 9.84 15.66
CA CYS A 92 2.16 11.05 15.33
C CYS A 92 2.41 12.18 16.35
N VAL A 93 2.41 13.42 15.88
CA VAL A 93 2.39 14.62 16.72
C VAL A 93 1.03 15.28 16.59
N PHE A 94 0.27 15.31 17.69
CA PHE A 94 -1.03 15.97 17.73
C PHE A 94 -1.01 17.22 18.63
N PRO A 95 -1.75 18.29 18.25
CA PRO A 95 -2.30 18.49 16.93
C PRO A 95 -1.20 18.82 15.90
N PHE A 96 -1.48 18.58 14.61
CA PHE A 96 -0.60 19.00 13.52
C PHE A 96 -1.32 19.88 12.50
N LYS A 97 -0.55 20.76 11.85
CA LYS A 97 -1.04 21.62 10.76
C LYS A 97 -0.87 20.96 9.40
N TYR A 98 -1.93 20.88 8.60
CA TYR A 98 -1.93 20.43 7.21
C TYR A 98 -2.88 21.27 6.34
N LYS A 99 -2.39 21.77 5.21
CA LYS A 99 -3.08 22.68 4.28
C LYS A 99 -3.75 23.86 4.98
N GLY A 100 -3.11 24.39 6.03
CA GLY A 100 -3.67 25.49 6.83
C GLY A 100 -4.60 25.08 7.97
N TYR A 101 -5.07 23.83 8.01
CA TYR A 101 -5.99 23.33 9.03
C TYR A 101 -5.26 22.57 10.14
N ILE A 102 -5.88 22.51 11.32
CA ILE A 102 -5.34 21.81 12.49
C ILE A 102 -6.09 20.50 12.68
N PHE A 103 -5.36 19.39 12.76
CA PHE A 103 -5.91 18.06 12.93
C PHE A 103 -5.48 17.45 14.27
N TYR A 104 -6.44 16.80 14.94
CA TYR A 104 -6.28 16.16 16.25
C TYR A 104 -6.30 14.63 16.17
N SER A 105 -6.52 14.09 14.97
CA SER A 105 -6.56 12.67 14.68
C SER A 105 -5.90 12.41 13.34
N CYS A 106 -5.65 11.15 13.04
CA CYS A 106 -5.20 10.74 11.72
C CYS A 106 -6.25 11.11 10.66
N ILE A 107 -5.78 11.41 9.45
CA ILE A 107 -6.61 11.78 8.31
C ILE A 107 -6.27 10.89 7.12
N ASN A 108 -7.22 10.68 6.21
CA ASN A 108 -6.98 9.99 4.95
C ASN A 108 -6.90 10.96 3.75
N GLU A 109 -6.92 12.26 4.02
CA GLU A 109 -6.86 13.32 3.01
C GLU A 109 -5.63 13.16 2.11
N ASP A 110 -5.85 13.30 0.79
CA ASP A 110 -4.84 13.16 -0.26
C ASP A 110 -4.10 11.81 -0.32
N ASN A 111 -4.52 10.81 0.47
CA ASN A 111 -3.97 9.46 0.35
C ASN A 111 -4.81 8.59 -0.58
N LYS A 112 -4.33 8.42 -1.81
CA LYS A 112 -4.96 7.53 -2.82
C LYS A 112 -5.08 6.07 -2.38
N LYS A 113 -4.26 5.63 -1.43
CA LYS A 113 -4.32 4.28 -0.86
C LYS A 113 -5.38 4.14 0.23
N GLY A 114 -5.99 5.23 0.69
CA GLY A 114 -7.06 5.23 1.70
C GLY A 114 -6.62 4.96 3.15
N ASN A 115 -5.36 4.61 3.41
CA ASN A 115 -4.83 4.52 4.77
C ASN A 115 -4.87 5.88 5.47
N PHE A 116 -5.13 5.86 6.78
CA PHE A 116 -4.98 7.06 7.59
C PHE A 116 -3.51 7.36 7.84
N TRP A 117 -3.16 8.65 7.82
CA TRP A 117 -1.82 9.15 8.07
C TRP A 117 -1.87 10.33 9.03
N CYS A 118 -0.71 10.64 9.62
CA CYS A 118 -0.52 11.76 10.51
C CYS A 118 0.83 12.42 10.25
N ALA A 119 0.96 13.69 10.64
CA ALA A 119 2.27 14.30 10.69
C ALA A 119 3.05 13.81 11.91
N THR A 120 4.36 13.69 11.76
CA THR A 120 5.30 13.39 12.86
C THR A 120 5.97 14.66 13.38
N THR A 121 5.42 15.81 13.01
CA THR A 121 5.83 17.17 13.41
C THR A 121 4.60 18.03 13.63
N ARG A 122 4.75 19.16 14.33
CA ARG A 122 3.63 20.09 14.56
C ARG A 122 3.14 20.78 13.29
N ASN A 123 3.98 20.91 12.26
CA ASN A 123 3.65 21.64 11.05
C ASN A 123 4.06 20.86 9.80
N TYR A 124 3.17 19.99 9.32
CA TYR A 124 3.40 19.26 8.09
C TYR A 124 3.59 20.19 6.89
N ASP A 125 2.88 21.32 6.84
CA ASP A 125 2.99 22.24 5.70
C ASP A 125 4.44 22.69 5.47
N LYS A 126 5.21 22.84 6.55
CA LYS A 126 6.63 23.16 6.52
C LYS A 126 7.52 21.92 6.40
N ASP A 127 7.33 20.95 7.28
CA ASP A 127 8.32 19.90 7.52
C ASP A 127 8.13 18.68 6.60
N LYS A 128 6.92 18.49 6.06
CA LYS A 128 6.53 17.38 5.17
C LYS A 128 6.81 15.98 5.73
N GLN A 129 6.91 15.84 7.04
CA GLN A 129 7.20 14.57 7.72
C GLN A 129 5.93 13.87 8.19
N TRP A 130 5.78 12.58 7.85
CA TRP A 130 4.58 11.80 8.13
C TRP A 130 4.82 10.29 8.22
N SER A 131 3.85 9.62 8.84
CA SER A 131 3.72 8.15 8.94
C SER A 131 2.27 7.74 8.68
N TYR A 132 2.04 6.49 8.28
CA TYR A 132 0.71 5.89 8.36
C TYR A 132 0.37 5.59 9.82
N CYS A 133 -0.89 5.78 10.18
CA CYS A 133 -1.38 5.49 11.52
C CYS A 133 -1.61 4.00 11.74
N ALA A 134 -1.63 3.59 13.00
CA ALA A 134 -2.07 2.27 13.40
C ALA A 134 -3.51 2.00 12.89
N ASP A 135 -3.77 0.76 12.48
CA ASP A 135 -5.08 0.32 11.99
C ASP A 135 -5.97 -0.14 13.18
N THR A 136 -5.88 0.51 14.35
CA THR A 136 -6.57 0.07 15.59
C THR A 136 -8.00 0.56 15.70
#